data_AF-A0A662TUJ4-F1
#
_entry.id   AF-A0A662TUJ4-F1
#
_cell.length_a   1.000
_cell.length_b   1.000
_cell.length_c   1.000
_cell.angle_alpha   90.00
_cell.angle_beta   90.00
_cell.angle_gamma   90.00
#
_symmetry.space_group_name_H-M   'P 1'
#
loop_
_entity.id
_entity.type
_entity.pdbx_description
1 polymer ?
#
loop_
_entity_poly.entity_id
_entity_poly.type
_entity_poly.pdbx_seq_one_letter_code
_entity_poly.pdbx_strand_id
1 'polypeptide(L)'
;MTKKANRLPPEIKLVTYPQLYATLAPIVGHYSWGLDTIRDLWLQGAPVPQDRCPGGRPCKAYPRCDHIRRAIGLEQFQKWFAEVHQRAKSEASAQDVFRNIKARSW
;
A
#
# COMPACT_ATOMS: atom_id res chain seq x y z
N MET A 1 30.19 26.63 1.12
CA MET A 1 29.25 25.87 1.98
C MET A 1 28.14 25.29 1.12
N THR A 2 28.30 24.08 0.62
CA THR A 2 27.31 23.39 -0.21
C THR A 2 26.23 22.79 0.70
N LYS A 3 24.98 23.28 0.58
CA LYS A 3 23.81 22.70 1.23
C LYS A 3 23.71 21.23 0.80
N LYS A 4 24.00 20.28 1.69
CA LYS A 4 23.66 18.87 1.48
C LYS A 4 22.16 18.81 1.24
N ALA A 5 21.75 18.54 0.02
CA ALA A 5 20.37 18.25 -0.28
C ALA A 5 19.97 17.07 0.62
N ASN A 6 18.96 17.27 1.47
CA ASN A 6 18.29 16.24 2.26
C ASN A 6 17.67 15.23 1.28
N ARG A 7 18.50 14.37 0.68
CA ARG A 7 18.02 13.23 -0.08
C ARG A 7 17.57 12.20 0.94
N LEU A 8 16.32 11.80 0.83
CA LEU A 8 15.83 10.65 1.57
C LEU A 8 16.74 9.44 1.28
N PRO A 9 16.96 8.56 2.27
CA PRO A 9 17.64 7.30 2.05
C PRO A 9 17.06 6.56 0.83
N PRO A 10 17.87 5.84 0.04
CA PRO A 10 17.38 5.11 -1.14
C PRO A 10 16.29 4.08 -0.81
N GLU A 11 16.23 3.65 0.46
CA GLU A 11 15.26 2.73 1.05
C GLU A 11 13.87 3.36 1.30
N ILE A 12 13.75 4.69 1.15
CA ILE A 12 12.49 5.41 1.32
C ILE A 12 11.95 5.84 -0.04
N LYS A 13 10.76 5.37 -0.39
CA LYS A 13 10.04 5.78 -1.60
C LYS A 13 8.97 6.80 -1.25
N LEU A 14 8.99 7.94 -1.93
CA LEU A 14 7.91 8.92 -1.90
C LEU A 14 6.89 8.57 -2.97
N VAL A 15 5.66 8.25 -2.56
CA VAL A 15 4.59 7.88 -3.50
C VAL A 15 3.27 8.51 -3.11
N THR A 16 2.49 8.95 -4.11
CA THR A 16 1.07 9.27 -3.92
C THR A 16 0.25 7.99 -3.89
N TYR A 17 -1.01 8.08 -3.46
CA TYR A 17 -1.88 6.90 -3.49
C TYR A 17 -2.15 6.38 -4.90
N PRO A 18 -2.44 7.22 -5.91
CA PRO A 18 -2.63 6.74 -7.28
C PRO A 18 -1.40 6.01 -7.82
N GLN A 19 -0.17 6.48 -7.50
CA GLN A 19 1.06 5.80 -7.92
C GLN A 19 1.21 4.43 -7.26
N LEU A 20 0.95 4.34 -5.96
CA LEU A 20 1.01 3.08 -5.21
C LEU A 20 -0.07 2.10 -5.70
N TYR A 21 -1.29 2.59 -5.90
CA TYR A 21 -2.42 1.83 -6.43
C TYR A 21 -2.12 1.27 -7.81
N ALA A 22 -1.68 2.10 -8.76
CA ALA A 22 -1.35 1.66 -10.11
C ALA A 22 -0.26 0.56 -10.13
N THR A 23 0.66 0.58 -9.16
CA THR A 23 1.74 -0.40 -9.06
C THR A 23 1.28 -1.71 -8.43
N LEU A 24 0.47 -1.65 -7.36
CA LEU A 24 0.14 -2.82 -6.54
C LEU A 24 -1.21 -3.45 -6.90
N ALA A 25 -2.15 -2.71 -7.47
CA ALA A 25 -3.46 -3.24 -7.85
C ALA A 25 -3.38 -4.45 -8.80
N PRO A 26 -2.46 -4.53 -9.78
CA PRO A 26 -2.30 -5.74 -10.59
C PRO A 26 -1.88 -6.99 -9.80
N ILE A 27 -1.27 -6.82 -8.61
CA ILE A 27 -0.74 -7.91 -7.79
C ILE A 27 -1.79 -8.41 -6.79
N VAL A 28 -2.58 -7.51 -6.22
CA VAL A 28 -3.53 -7.85 -5.13
C VAL A 28 -5.00 -7.60 -5.48
N GLY A 29 -5.29 -6.97 -6.62
CA GLY A 29 -6.64 -6.51 -6.98
C GLY A 29 -7.65 -7.61 -7.28
N HIS A 30 -7.20 -8.86 -7.44
CA HIS A 30 -8.08 -10.02 -7.55
C HIS A 30 -8.56 -10.57 -6.20
N TYR A 31 -8.01 -10.10 -5.08
CA TYR A 31 -8.52 -10.38 -3.75
C TYR A 31 -9.51 -9.30 -3.33
N SER A 32 -10.66 -9.69 -2.77
CA SER A 32 -11.69 -8.73 -2.29
C SER A 32 -11.16 -7.76 -1.23
N TRP A 33 -10.15 -8.19 -0.46
CA TRP A 33 -9.46 -7.39 0.54
C TRP A 33 -8.20 -6.68 0.02
N GLY A 34 -7.74 -7.00 -1.19
CA GLY A 34 -6.43 -6.60 -1.68
C GLY A 34 -6.28 -5.08 -1.83
N LEU A 35 -7.29 -4.42 -2.38
CA LEU A 35 -7.26 -2.97 -2.59
C LEU A 35 -7.21 -2.18 -1.28
N ASP A 36 -7.89 -2.67 -0.24
CA ASP A 36 -7.86 -2.03 1.10
C ASP A 36 -6.44 -2.07 1.68
N THR A 37 -5.71 -3.18 1.49
CA THR A 37 -4.34 -3.28 2.01
C THR A 37 -3.35 -2.31 1.35
N ILE A 38 -3.61 -1.89 0.10
CA ILE A 38 -2.82 -0.84 -0.57
C ILE A 38 -3.03 0.50 0.13
N ARG A 39 -4.29 0.81 0.47
CA ARG A 39 -4.64 2.03 1.20
C ARG A 39 -3.97 2.04 2.57
N ASP A 40 -3.99 0.92 3.28
CA ASP A 40 -3.36 0.77 4.59
C ASP A 40 -1.85 1.00 4.51
N LEU A 41 -1.15 0.35 3.58
CA LEU A 41 0.28 0.57 3.33
C LEU A 41 0.57 2.06 3.10
N TRP A 42 -0.23 2.73 2.26
CA TRP A 42 -0.06 4.15 2.04
C TRP A 42 -0.23 4.95 3.32
N LEU A 43 -1.28 4.69 4.11
CA LEU A 43 -1.57 5.42 5.35
C LEU A 43 -0.49 5.25 6.42
N GLN A 44 0.19 4.09 6.46
CA GLN A 44 1.32 3.85 7.35
C GLN A 44 2.56 4.67 6.98
N GLY A 45 2.70 5.10 5.72
CA GLY A 45 3.80 5.94 5.29
C GLY A 45 3.71 7.37 5.87
N ALA A 46 4.84 7.98 6.19
CA ALA A 46 4.84 9.33 6.76
C ALA A 46 4.45 10.39 5.71
N PRO A 47 3.46 11.27 5.98
CA PRO A 47 3.06 12.29 5.02
C PRO A 47 4.13 13.35 4.82
N VAL A 48 4.31 13.81 3.57
CA VAL A 48 5.21 14.92 3.24
C VAL A 48 4.51 16.25 3.57
N PRO A 49 4.96 17.02 4.59
CA PRO A 49 4.23 18.21 5.08
C PRO A 49 4.17 19.37 4.08
N GLN A 50 5.09 19.36 3.12
CA GLN A 50 5.23 20.40 2.11
C GLN A 50 4.26 20.20 0.94
N ASP A 51 3.65 19.01 0.83
CA ASP A 51 2.72 18.75 -0.26
C ASP A 51 1.45 19.59 -0.09
N ARG A 52 0.93 20.03 -1.23
CA ARG A 52 -0.27 20.86 -1.35
C ARG A 52 -1.23 20.15 -2.27
N CYS A 53 -2.52 20.33 -2.02
CA CYS A 53 -3.54 19.85 -2.92
C CYS A 53 -3.55 20.71 -4.20
N PRO A 54 -4.03 20.18 -5.34
CA PRO A 54 -4.08 20.93 -6.60
C PRO A 54 -4.67 22.33 -6.40
N GLY A 55 -3.99 23.37 -6.89
CA GLY A 55 -4.34 24.77 -6.65
C GLY A 55 -3.74 25.39 -5.37
N GLY A 56 -2.71 24.77 -4.77
CA GLY A 56 -1.91 25.36 -3.70
C GLY A 56 -2.57 25.42 -2.32
N ARG A 57 -3.78 24.85 -2.18
CA ARG A 57 -4.57 24.96 -0.94
C ARG A 57 -4.06 23.99 0.12
N PRO A 58 -4.08 24.38 1.41
CA PRO A 58 -3.92 23.45 2.52
C PRO A 58 -4.97 22.36 2.40
N CYS A 59 -4.56 21.10 2.54
CA CYS A 59 -5.49 20.03 2.27
C CYS A 59 -6.44 19.81 3.45
N LYS A 60 -7.73 20.09 3.26
CA LYS A 60 -8.76 19.90 4.30
C LYS A 60 -8.92 18.44 4.73
N ALA A 61 -8.62 17.51 3.82
CA ALA A 61 -8.63 16.07 4.08
C ALA A 61 -7.27 15.56 4.58
N TYR A 62 -6.32 16.42 4.94
CA TYR A 62 -5.05 15.98 5.51
C TYR A 62 -5.32 15.19 6.81
N PRO A 63 -4.74 13.98 6.97
CA PRO A 63 -3.69 13.36 6.16
C PRO A 63 -4.21 12.35 5.10
N ARG A 64 -5.51 12.17 4.92
CA ARG A 64 -6.12 11.20 3.99
C ARG A 64 -6.25 11.66 2.53
N CYS A 65 -5.59 12.75 2.13
CA CYS A 65 -5.68 13.21 0.75
C CYS A 65 -4.74 12.46 -0.19
N ASP A 66 -5.28 11.84 -1.23
CA ASP A 66 -4.54 11.00 -2.18
C ASP A 66 -3.45 11.70 -3.00
N HIS A 67 -3.52 13.04 -3.08
CA HIS A 67 -2.54 13.84 -3.79
C HIS A 67 -1.24 14.05 -3.00
N ILE A 68 -1.25 13.84 -1.68
CA ILE A 68 -0.03 13.98 -0.89
C ILE A 68 0.85 12.76 -1.10
N ARG A 69 2.15 12.98 -1.22
CA ARG A 69 3.13 11.92 -1.18
C ARG A 69 3.32 11.48 0.26
N ARG A 70 3.59 10.20 0.40
CA ARG A 70 3.98 9.58 1.65
C ARG A 70 5.29 8.83 1.48
N ALA A 71 6.11 8.88 2.51
CA ALA A 71 7.36 8.16 2.62
C ALA A 71 7.07 6.74 3.10
N ILE A 72 7.28 5.76 2.22
CA ILE A 72 7.20 4.34 2.52
C ILE A 72 8.63 3.81 2.61
N GLY A 73 8.99 3.27 3.78
CA GLY A 73 10.28 2.63 3.99
C GLY A 73 10.31 1.19 3.48
N LEU A 74 11.50 0.70 3.14
CA LEU A 74 11.70 -0.67 2.67
C LEU A 74 11.19 -1.70 3.69
N GLU A 75 11.53 -1.56 4.97
CA GLU A 75 11.09 -2.48 6.03
C GLU A 75 9.56 -2.51 6.17
N GLN A 76 8.92 -1.34 6.08
CA GLN A 76 7.45 -1.23 6.11
C GLN A 76 6.82 -1.96 4.93
N PHE A 77 7.37 -1.77 3.73
CA PHE A 77 6.91 -2.50 2.55
C PHE A 77 7.12 -4.00 2.68
N GLN A 78 8.28 -4.45 3.17
CA GLN A 78 8.58 -5.87 3.36
C GLN A 78 7.62 -6.52 4.35
N LYS A 79 7.32 -5.84 5.47
CA LYS A 79 6.35 -6.33 6.44
C LYS A 79 4.95 -6.45 5.84
N TRP A 80 4.48 -5.40 5.17
CA TRP A 80 3.19 -5.42 4.46
C TRP A 80 3.12 -6.56 3.43
N PHE A 81 4.18 -6.74 2.64
CA PHE A 81 4.22 -7.77 1.61
C PHE A 81 4.17 -9.17 2.22
N ALA A 82 4.88 -9.41 3.33
CA ALA A 82 4.82 -10.67 4.06
C ALA A 82 3.40 -10.97 4.58
N GLU A 83 2.70 -9.97 5.12
CA GLU A 83 1.32 -10.10 5.60
C GLU A 83 0.33 -10.40 4.46
N VAL A 84 0.42 -9.66 3.35
CA VAL A 84 -0.39 -9.88 2.15
C VAL A 84 -0.19 -11.27 1.58
N HIS A 85 1.07 -11.71 1.47
CA HIS A 85 1.40 -13.03 0.95
C HIS A 85 0.89 -14.15 1.86
N GLN A 86 0.97 -13.97 3.18
CA GLN A 86 0.43 -14.93 4.14
C GLN A 86 -1.10 -15.03 4.02
N ARG A 87 -1.80 -13.89 3.90
CA ARG A 87 -3.26 -13.86 3.75
C ARG A 87 -3.71 -14.54 2.46
N ALA A 88 -3.01 -14.28 1.34
CA ALA A 88 -3.25 -14.93 0.06
C ALA A 88 -3.12 -16.46 0.16
N LYS A 89 -2.09 -16.97 0.86
CA LYS A 89 -1.93 -18.40 1.11
C LYS A 89 -3.08 -19.01 1.90
N SER A 90 -3.51 -18.32 2.97
CA SER A 90 -4.64 -18.78 3.79
C SER A 90 -5.94 -18.84 2.99
N GLU A 91 -6.18 -17.88 2.09
CA GLU A 91 -7.36 -17.89 1.22
C GLU A 91 -7.31 -19.05 0.22
N ALA A 92 -6.17 -19.28 -0.42
CA ALA A 92 -6.00 -20.43 -1.32
C ALA A 92 -6.26 -21.76 -0.59
N SER A 93 -5.71 -21.92 0.61
CA SER A 93 -5.94 -23.12 1.44
C SER A 93 -7.41 -23.28 1.82
N ALA A 94 -8.12 -22.20 2.15
CA ALA A 94 -9.55 -22.25 2.45
C ALA A 94 -10.36 -22.68 1.22
N GLN A 95 -10.06 -22.14 0.04
CA GLN A 95 -10.71 -22.54 -1.21
C GLN A 95 -10.54 -24.03 -1.51
N ASP A 96 -9.35 -24.59 -1.27
CA ASP A 96 -9.09 -26.02 -1.46
C ASP A 96 -9.85 -26.90 -0.48
N VAL A 97 -9.98 -26.50 0.79
CA VAL A 97 -10.82 -27.19 1.77
C VAL A 97 -12.28 -27.22 1.30
N PHE A 98 -12.83 -26.08 0.87
CA PHE A 98 -14.20 -26.00 0.37
C PHE A 98 -14.42 -26.87 -0.89
N ARG A 99 -13.46 -26.89 -1.83
CA ARG A 99 -13.53 -27.77 -3.00
C ARG A 99 -13.56 -29.25 -2.61
N ASN A 100 -12.70 -29.66 -1.67
CA ASN A 100 -12.63 -31.03 -1.19
C ASN A 100 -13.91 -31.48 -0.46
N ILE A 101 -14.50 -30.61 0.37
CA ILE A 101 -15.80 -30.90 1.01
C ILE A 101 -16.88 -31.10 -0.06
N LYS A 102 -16.95 -30.21 -1.05
CA LYS A 102 -17.94 -30.29 -2.13
C LYS A 102 -17.78 -31.55 -2.98
N ALA A 103 -16.56 -31.98 -3.26
CA ALA A 103 -16.27 -33.18 -4.03
C ALA A 103 -16.65 -34.48 -3.29
N ARG A 104 -16.64 -34.47 -1.94
CA ARG A 104 -16.96 -35.64 -1.10
C ARG A 104 -18.43 -35.74 -0.70
N SER A 105 -19.25 -34.76 -1.06
CA SER A 105 -20.66 -34.67 -0.68
C SER A 105 -21.61 -35.32 -1.70
N TRP A 106 -21.13 -36.34 -2.44
CA TRP A 106 -21.91 -37.13 -3.40
C TRP A 106 -21.72 -38.62 -3.11
#